data_AF-A0A7C4Q0P5-F1
#
_entry.id   AF-A0A7C4Q0P5-F1
#
_cell.length_a   1.000
_cell.length_b   1.000
_cell.length_c   1.000
_cell.angle_alpha   90.00
_cell.angle_beta   90.00
_cell.angle_gamma   90.00
#
_symmetry.space_group_name_H-M   'P 1'
#
loop_
_entity.id
_entity.type
_entity.pdbx_description
1 polymer ?
#
loop_
_entity_poly.entity_id
_entity_poly.type
_entity_poly.pdbx_seq_one_letter_code
_entity_poly.pdbx_strand_id
1 'polypeptide(L)'
;MKGVLWDGSVKFVDVIRPYIRQGYILGKTVLAGITHIERAISLGIVPTEVGRILGSLGVIRVIDVSSDLDSSLIGKYFLLLPRYDFIGGVDFNGVLTEYAALPHKILTPISEYYVQNPEILIHAELSYISNLIKYVKGREVLILGCGPTSYVITKYISKLCNAYVVCYHSHKFLQKIAEVGVYVANYENISKERYDVVLILTLSSYLMSRALKHVKDRGLVLIPPTIPKSLTNLLCLNLTNNVKLKILNYGDLSTSVNLLKNNLGSLKNLISIVDDFDKVLDSMFYFWRVVVNRLLKT
;
A
#
# COMPACT_ATOMS: atom_id res chain seq x y z
N MET A 1 -22.38 -0.08 14.68
CA MET A 1 -21.05 -0.73 14.67
C MET A 1 -20.04 0.34 14.34
N LYS A 2 -18.84 0.28 14.92
CA LYS A 2 -17.85 1.35 14.77
C LYS A 2 -17.15 1.31 13.41
N GLY A 3 -16.79 2.46 12.85
CA GLY A 3 -16.05 2.55 11.60
C GLY A 3 -15.42 3.92 11.33
N VAL A 4 -14.45 3.93 10.41
CA VAL A 4 -13.77 5.13 9.91
C VAL A 4 -14.31 5.42 8.52
N LEU A 5 -14.92 6.59 8.35
CA LEU A 5 -15.67 6.98 7.17
C LEU A 5 -15.15 8.30 6.60
N TRP A 6 -15.20 8.43 5.28
CA TRP A 6 -14.94 9.68 4.57
C TRP A 6 -16.24 10.42 4.27
N ASP A 7 -16.34 11.66 4.76
CA ASP A 7 -17.49 12.55 4.54
C ASP A 7 -17.01 14.01 4.46
N GLY A 8 -16.11 14.27 3.50
CA GLY A 8 -15.36 15.52 3.38
C GLY A 8 -14.19 15.66 4.37
N SER A 9 -14.22 14.87 5.45
CA SER A 9 -13.10 14.63 6.35
C SER A 9 -13.13 13.17 6.82
N VAL A 10 -12.03 12.69 7.39
CA VAL A 10 -11.98 11.36 8.00
C VAL A 10 -12.64 11.44 9.38
N LYS A 11 -13.73 10.69 9.56
CA LYS A 11 -14.54 10.68 10.78
C LYS A 11 -14.63 9.29 11.36
N PHE A 12 -14.74 9.23 12.67
CA PHE A 12 -15.14 8.04 13.39
C PHE A 12 -16.65 8.10 13.68
N VAL A 13 -17.38 7.06 13.27
CA VAL A 13 -18.85 7.07 13.31
C VAL A 13 -19.41 5.67 13.59
N ASP A 14 -20.64 5.64 14.10
CA ASP A 14 -21.47 4.45 14.05
C ASP A 14 -22.05 4.26 12.64
N VAL A 15 -21.87 3.05 12.13
CA VAL A 15 -22.41 2.60 10.84
C VAL A 15 -23.27 1.35 11.02
N ILE A 16 -24.14 1.12 10.05
CA ILE A 16 -25.00 -0.07 10.00
C ILE A 16 -24.18 -1.24 9.49
N ARG A 17 -24.39 -2.43 10.05
CA ARG A 17 -23.77 -3.67 9.58
C ARG A 17 -24.14 -3.92 8.11
N PRO A 18 -23.18 -4.15 7.20
CA PRO A 18 -23.45 -4.23 5.78
C PRO A 18 -24.18 -5.53 5.43
N TYR A 19 -25.04 -5.44 4.41
CA TYR A 19 -25.66 -6.60 3.78
C TYR A 19 -24.69 -7.31 2.83
N ILE A 20 -24.86 -8.62 2.67
CA ILE A 20 -24.04 -9.45 1.77
C ILE A 20 -24.70 -9.46 0.39
N ARG A 21 -23.92 -9.10 -0.64
CA ARG A 21 -24.32 -9.17 -2.05
C ARG A 21 -23.75 -10.44 -2.68
N GLN A 22 -24.26 -10.83 -3.84
CA GLN A 22 -23.72 -11.97 -4.60
C GLN A 22 -22.20 -11.85 -4.81
N GLY A 23 -21.45 -12.94 -4.60
CA GLY A 23 -19.99 -12.98 -4.71
C GLY A 23 -19.23 -12.24 -3.60
N TYR A 24 -19.91 -11.76 -2.56
CA TYR A 24 -19.30 -11.12 -1.39
C TYR A 24 -19.28 -12.06 -0.20
N ILE A 25 -18.37 -11.77 0.72
CA ILE A 25 -18.35 -12.33 2.06
C ILE A 25 -18.54 -11.22 3.10
N LEU A 26 -19.07 -11.60 4.26
CA LEU A 26 -19.05 -10.75 5.44
C LEU A 26 -17.94 -11.22 6.36
N GLY A 27 -17.05 -10.30 6.72
CA GLY A 27 -15.95 -10.56 7.64
C GLY A 27 -16.01 -9.69 8.87
N LYS A 28 -15.62 -10.23 10.02
CA LYS A 28 -15.24 -9.45 11.19
C LYS A 28 -13.80 -8.99 11.01
N THR A 29 -13.53 -7.70 11.10
CA THR A 29 -12.17 -7.16 11.00
C THR A 29 -11.38 -7.53 12.25
N VAL A 30 -10.21 -8.13 12.01
CA VAL A 30 -9.27 -8.59 13.05
C VAL A 30 -8.07 -7.67 13.12
N LEU A 31 -7.50 -7.36 11.95
CA LEU A 31 -6.43 -6.37 11.78
C LEU A 31 -6.87 -5.37 10.72
N ALA A 32 -6.61 -4.08 10.93
CA ALA A 32 -6.76 -3.09 9.87
C ALA A 32 -5.57 -2.13 9.87
N GLY A 33 -5.02 -1.87 8.69
CA GLY A 33 -3.87 -1.02 8.50
C GLY A 33 -4.26 0.32 7.90
N ILE A 34 -3.76 1.39 8.49
CA ILE A 34 -3.72 2.70 7.84
C ILE A 34 -2.40 2.87 7.13
N THR A 35 -2.51 3.16 5.85
CA THR A 35 -1.42 3.24 4.92
C THR A 35 -1.26 4.68 4.40
N HIS A 36 -0.44 4.83 3.37
CA HIS A 36 -0.34 6.08 2.63
C HIS A 36 -1.62 6.39 1.84
N ILE A 37 -2.47 5.41 1.55
CA ILE A 37 -3.73 5.58 0.82
C ILE A 37 -4.72 6.38 1.68
N GLU A 38 -4.98 5.96 2.92
CA GLU A 38 -5.90 6.67 3.81
C GLU A 38 -5.44 8.10 4.12
N ARG A 39 -4.12 8.31 4.25
CA ARG A 39 -3.56 9.67 4.37
C ARG A 39 -3.77 10.51 3.12
N ALA A 40 -3.62 9.91 1.94
CA ALA A 40 -3.81 10.63 0.70
C ALA A 40 -5.27 11.00 0.47
N ILE A 41 -6.20 10.13 0.90
CA ILE A 41 -7.63 10.45 0.99
C ILE A 41 -7.83 11.63 1.95
N SER A 42 -7.27 11.59 3.17
CA SER A 42 -7.46 12.67 4.15
C SER A 42 -6.93 14.03 3.69
N LEU A 43 -5.94 14.03 2.80
CA LEU A 43 -5.36 15.23 2.19
C LEU A 43 -6.06 15.64 0.87
N GLY A 44 -7.09 14.93 0.42
CA GLY A 44 -7.78 15.21 -0.85
C GLY A 44 -6.96 14.87 -2.10
N ILE A 45 -5.86 14.12 -1.97
CA ILE A 45 -5.01 13.71 -3.10
C ILE A 45 -5.66 12.55 -3.85
N VAL A 46 -6.20 11.57 -3.13
CA VAL A 46 -6.91 10.43 -3.71
C VAL A 46 -8.41 10.70 -3.61
N PRO A 47 -9.13 10.84 -4.75
CA PRO A 47 -10.56 11.05 -4.72
C PRO A 47 -11.26 9.79 -4.19
N THR A 48 -12.23 9.98 -3.31
CA THR A 48 -13.10 8.91 -2.80
C THR A 48 -14.51 9.44 -2.57
N GLU A 49 -15.50 8.56 -2.68
CA GLU A 49 -16.91 8.92 -2.54
C GLU A 49 -17.25 9.27 -1.09
N VAL A 50 -18.14 10.26 -0.90
CA VAL A 50 -18.72 10.57 0.41
C VAL A 50 -19.51 9.36 0.93
N GLY A 51 -19.39 9.06 2.22
CA GLY A 51 -19.99 7.88 2.86
C GLY A 51 -19.14 6.62 2.77
N ARG A 52 -17.95 6.68 2.15
CA ARG A 52 -17.07 5.52 1.98
C ARG A 52 -16.40 5.14 3.31
N ILE A 53 -16.55 3.88 3.70
CA ILE A 53 -15.75 3.30 4.79
C ILE A 53 -14.31 3.11 4.30
N LEU A 54 -13.32 3.60 5.04
CA LEU A 54 -11.90 3.53 4.68
C LEU A 54 -11.28 2.16 5.01
N GLY A 55 -10.02 1.95 4.64
CA GLY A 55 -9.24 0.76 4.99
C GLY A 55 -8.95 -0.12 3.78
N SER A 56 -7.84 0.18 3.15
CA SER A 56 -7.31 -0.52 1.97
C SER A 56 -6.56 -1.81 2.29
N LEU A 57 -6.18 -2.00 3.56
CA LEU A 57 -5.32 -3.08 4.03
C LEU A 57 -5.85 -3.65 5.35
N GLY A 58 -6.01 -4.96 5.44
CA GLY A 58 -6.39 -5.60 6.71
C GLY A 58 -6.71 -7.08 6.59
N VAL A 59 -6.94 -7.70 7.74
CA VAL A 59 -7.34 -9.11 7.87
C VAL A 59 -8.74 -9.18 8.44
N ILE A 60 -9.57 -10.00 7.80
CA ILE A 60 -10.91 -10.33 8.27
C ILE A 60 -11.02 -11.82 8.57
N ARG A 61 -11.86 -12.17 9.55
CA ARG A 61 -12.35 -13.53 9.75
C ARG A 61 -13.75 -13.62 9.13
N VAL A 62 -13.95 -14.55 8.20
CA VAL A 62 -15.27 -14.72 7.56
C VAL A 62 -16.29 -15.17 8.59
N ILE A 63 -17.43 -14.50 8.64
CA ILE A 63 -18.54 -14.87 9.51
C ILE A 63 -19.75 -15.35 8.73
N ASP A 64 -19.87 -14.94 7.47
CA ASP A 64 -20.98 -15.31 6.60
C ASP A 64 -20.58 -15.09 5.12
N VAL A 65 -21.26 -15.76 4.20
CA VAL A 65 -20.98 -15.71 2.76
C VAL A 65 -22.27 -15.59 1.96
N SER A 66 -22.17 -15.05 0.76
CA SER A 66 -23.30 -15.08 -0.19
C SER A 66 -23.63 -16.51 -0.59
N SER A 67 -24.89 -16.76 -0.95
CA SER A 67 -25.39 -18.10 -1.27
C SER A 67 -24.74 -18.76 -2.48
N ASP A 68 -24.06 -17.99 -3.33
CA ASP A 68 -23.31 -18.47 -4.48
C ASP A 68 -21.86 -18.89 -4.15
N LEU A 69 -21.40 -18.66 -2.92
CA LEU A 69 -20.06 -19.02 -2.46
C LEU A 69 -20.08 -20.26 -1.55
N ASP A 70 -18.93 -20.94 -1.48
CA ASP A 70 -18.75 -22.10 -0.60
C ASP A 70 -18.81 -21.70 0.89
N SER A 71 -19.74 -22.31 1.65
CA SER A 71 -19.88 -22.09 3.09
C SER A 71 -18.66 -22.52 3.90
N SER A 72 -17.76 -23.36 3.35
CA SER A 72 -16.50 -23.73 3.99
C SER A 72 -15.55 -22.55 4.23
N LEU A 73 -15.84 -21.40 3.61
CA LEU A 73 -15.09 -20.16 3.82
C LEU A 73 -15.33 -19.55 5.22
N ILE A 74 -16.47 -19.84 5.85
CA ILE A 74 -16.82 -19.33 7.17
C ILE A 74 -15.78 -19.78 8.20
N GLY A 75 -15.36 -18.84 9.06
CA GLY A 75 -14.34 -19.04 10.07
C GLY A 75 -12.90 -18.88 9.57
N LYS A 76 -12.65 -18.93 8.25
CA LYS A 76 -11.30 -18.72 7.67
C LYS A 76 -10.88 -17.26 7.70
N TYR A 77 -9.57 -17.01 7.62
CA TYR A 77 -9.00 -15.67 7.57
C TYR A 77 -8.62 -15.28 6.15
N PHE A 78 -8.93 -14.03 5.82
CA PHE A 78 -8.62 -13.44 4.53
C PHE A 78 -7.95 -12.08 4.70
N LEU A 79 -6.97 -11.82 3.85
CA LEU A 79 -6.27 -10.57 3.74
C LEU A 79 -6.83 -9.75 2.58
N LEU A 80 -7.17 -8.50 2.88
CA LEU A 80 -7.39 -7.45 1.90
C LEU A 80 -6.07 -6.70 1.66
N LEU A 81 -5.69 -6.57 0.39
CA LEU A 81 -4.57 -5.76 -0.08
C LEU A 81 -5.07 -4.74 -1.11
N PRO A 82 -4.50 -3.52 -1.17
CA PRO A 82 -4.83 -2.57 -2.21
C PRO A 82 -4.36 -3.08 -3.57
N ARG A 83 -5.26 -3.20 -4.55
CA ARG A 83 -4.88 -3.55 -5.93
C ARG A 83 -5.05 -2.32 -6.81
N TYR A 84 -4.20 -2.15 -7.81
CA TYR A 84 -4.17 -0.97 -8.68
C TYR A 84 -5.56 -0.52 -9.20
N ASP A 85 -6.40 -1.47 -9.62
CA ASP A 85 -7.77 -1.22 -10.12
C ASP A 85 -8.87 -1.43 -9.07
N PHE A 86 -8.52 -1.77 -7.82
CA PHE A 86 -9.50 -2.18 -6.81
C PHE A 86 -8.94 -2.01 -5.38
N ILE A 87 -9.20 -0.86 -4.78
CA ILE A 87 -8.70 -0.43 -3.46
C ILE A 87 -9.86 -0.20 -2.49
N GLY A 88 -9.83 -0.91 -1.36
CA GLY A 88 -10.79 -0.68 -0.26
C GLY A 88 -10.62 0.71 0.34
N GLY A 89 -11.72 1.41 0.59
CA GLY A 89 -11.72 2.82 0.98
C GLY A 89 -11.62 3.82 -0.18
N VAL A 90 -11.47 3.33 -1.41
CA VAL A 90 -11.51 4.15 -2.64
C VAL A 90 -12.67 3.65 -3.51
N ASP A 91 -12.52 2.48 -4.11
CA ASP A 91 -13.45 1.92 -5.10
C ASP A 91 -14.66 1.23 -4.45
N PHE A 92 -14.52 0.78 -3.20
CA PHE A 92 -15.56 0.14 -2.41
C PHE A 92 -15.24 0.27 -0.91
N ASN A 93 -16.22 0.02 -0.04
CA ASN A 93 -16.02 0.11 1.42
C ASN A 93 -14.88 -0.79 1.90
N GLY A 94 -13.96 -0.21 2.68
CA GLY A 94 -12.78 -0.87 3.21
C GLY A 94 -13.00 -1.59 4.55
N VAL A 95 -11.88 -1.91 5.21
CA VAL A 95 -11.84 -2.72 6.45
C VAL A 95 -11.63 -1.92 7.73
N LEU A 96 -11.57 -0.59 7.70
CA LEU A 96 -11.54 0.23 8.93
C LEU A 96 -12.94 0.33 9.54
N THR A 97 -13.52 -0.82 9.86
CA THR A 97 -14.82 -0.99 10.53
C THR A 97 -14.85 -2.33 11.22
N GLU A 98 -15.81 -2.55 12.13
CA GLU A 98 -15.93 -3.81 12.85
C GLU A 98 -16.29 -5.00 11.96
N TYR A 99 -17.15 -4.77 10.97
CA TYR A 99 -17.58 -5.78 10.00
C TYR A 99 -17.56 -5.20 8.59
N ALA A 100 -16.95 -5.92 7.65
CA ALA A 100 -16.82 -5.49 6.26
C ALA A 100 -17.45 -6.52 5.33
N ALA A 101 -18.28 -6.06 4.40
CA ALA A 101 -18.74 -6.85 3.27
C ALA A 101 -17.80 -6.61 2.09
N LEU A 102 -17.05 -7.64 1.68
CA LEU A 102 -15.97 -7.54 0.70
C LEU A 102 -16.17 -8.53 -0.45
N PRO A 103 -15.81 -8.18 -1.70
CA PRO A 103 -15.85 -9.14 -2.80
C PRO A 103 -14.84 -10.26 -2.58
N HIS A 104 -15.28 -11.52 -2.65
CA HIS A 104 -14.40 -12.66 -2.38
C HIS A 104 -13.17 -12.70 -3.32
N LYS A 105 -13.37 -12.36 -4.60
CA LYS A 105 -12.36 -12.44 -5.68
C LYS A 105 -11.08 -11.62 -5.44
N ILE A 106 -11.12 -10.62 -4.57
CA ILE A 106 -9.97 -9.74 -4.29
C ILE A 106 -9.21 -10.11 -3.03
N LEU A 107 -9.75 -11.04 -2.26
CA LEU A 107 -9.21 -11.45 -0.98
C LEU A 107 -8.20 -12.58 -1.15
N THR A 108 -7.15 -12.54 -0.35
CA THR A 108 -6.13 -13.59 -0.33
C THR A 108 -6.30 -14.41 0.94
N PRO A 109 -6.50 -15.74 0.87
CA PRO A 109 -6.58 -16.58 2.06
C PRO A 109 -5.26 -16.52 2.82
N ILE A 110 -5.33 -16.47 4.16
CA ILE A 110 -4.13 -16.50 5.01
C ILE A 110 -4.29 -17.49 6.16
N SER A 111 -3.17 -18.06 6.60
CA SER A 111 -3.13 -18.92 7.78
C SER A 111 -3.33 -18.12 9.07
N GLU A 112 -4.03 -18.71 10.03
CA GLU A 112 -4.22 -18.15 11.38
C GLU A 112 -2.88 -17.84 12.08
N TYR A 113 -1.82 -18.60 11.77
CA TYR A 113 -0.45 -18.35 12.24
C TYR A 113 -0.01 -16.90 12.04
N TYR A 114 -0.37 -16.29 10.91
CA TYR A 114 0.04 -14.92 10.59
C TYR A 114 -0.82 -13.85 11.28
N VAL A 115 -2.05 -14.19 11.68
CA VAL A 115 -3.02 -13.22 12.22
C VAL A 115 -2.58 -12.72 13.59
N GLN A 116 -1.84 -13.52 14.34
CA GLN A 116 -1.30 -13.15 15.66
C GLN A 116 -0.21 -12.08 15.59
N ASN A 117 0.37 -11.82 14.41
CA ASN A 117 1.42 -10.82 14.23
C ASN A 117 0.93 -9.65 13.35
N PRO A 118 0.64 -8.46 13.94
CA PRO A 118 0.20 -7.28 13.19
C PRO A 118 1.16 -6.81 12.08
N GLU A 119 2.46 -7.13 12.19
CA GLU A 119 3.46 -6.83 11.16
C GLU A 119 3.16 -7.53 9.82
N ILE A 120 2.29 -8.55 9.82
CA ILE A 120 1.87 -9.24 8.59
C ILE A 120 1.31 -8.28 7.55
N LEU A 121 0.59 -7.23 7.96
CA LEU A 121 0.04 -6.25 7.02
C LEU A 121 1.14 -5.57 6.22
N ILE A 122 2.27 -5.25 6.86
CA ILE A 122 3.43 -4.62 6.23
C ILE A 122 4.13 -5.61 5.31
N HIS A 123 4.32 -6.84 5.77
CA HIS A 123 4.89 -7.91 4.94
C HIS A 123 4.06 -8.12 3.67
N ALA A 124 2.74 -8.19 3.80
CA ALA A 124 1.88 -8.44 2.68
C ALA A 124 1.84 -7.26 1.70
N GLU A 125 1.74 -6.02 2.22
CA GLU A 125 1.80 -4.81 1.41
C GLU A 125 3.11 -4.71 0.61
N LEU A 126 4.22 -5.16 1.17
CA LEU A 126 5.54 -5.10 0.52
C LEU A 126 5.92 -6.36 -0.27
N SER A 127 5.03 -7.36 -0.34
CA SER A 127 5.34 -8.65 -1.00
C SER A 127 5.67 -8.51 -2.50
N TYR A 128 5.25 -7.42 -3.14
CA TYR A 128 5.58 -7.12 -4.53
C TYR A 128 7.08 -6.88 -4.77
N ILE A 129 7.90 -6.67 -3.72
CA ILE A 129 9.36 -6.51 -3.84
C ILE A 129 9.99 -7.72 -4.54
N SER A 130 9.50 -8.93 -4.27
CA SER A 130 9.96 -10.16 -4.92
C SER A 130 9.79 -10.12 -6.45
N ASN A 131 8.70 -9.51 -6.93
CA ASN A 131 8.45 -9.29 -8.35
C ASN A 131 9.23 -8.10 -8.90
N LEU A 132 9.42 -7.03 -8.10
CA LEU A 132 10.22 -5.86 -8.45
C LEU A 132 11.65 -6.26 -8.83
N ILE A 133 12.28 -7.17 -8.08
CA ILE A 133 13.68 -7.62 -8.29
C ILE A 133 13.93 -8.06 -9.75
N LYS A 134 12.97 -8.75 -10.36
CA LYS A 134 13.06 -9.26 -11.74
C LYS A 134 13.22 -8.15 -12.78
N TYR A 135 12.73 -6.94 -12.46
CA TYR A 135 12.77 -5.80 -13.36
C TYR A 135 13.94 -4.86 -13.11
N VAL A 136 14.54 -4.88 -11.92
CA VAL A 136 15.58 -3.91 -11.52
C VAL A 136 17.00 -4.49 -11.54
N LYS A 137 17.15 -5.81 -11.43
CA LYS A 137 18.48 -6.45 -11.31
C LYS A 137 19.40 -6.07 -12.47
N GLY A 138 20.58 -5.54 -12.14
CA GLY A 138 21.62 -5.11 -13.09
C GLY A 138 21.30 -3.84 -13.87
N ARG A 139 20.28 -3.07 -13.48
CA ARG A 139 19.83 -1.88 -14.21
C ARG A 139 20.06 -0.59 -13.44
N GLU A 140 19.92 0.52 -14.15
CA GLU A 140 19.89 1.86 -13.56
C GLU A 140 18.45 2.24 -13.24
N VAL A 141 18.17 2.45 -11.95
CA VAL A 141 16.82 2.60 -11.43
C VAL A 141 16.65 3.95 -10.77
N LEU A 142 15.71 4.75 -11.26
CA LEU A 142 15.24 5.94 -10.59
C LEU A 142 14.01 5.62 -9.73
N ILE A 143 14.07 5.94 -8.45
CA ILE A 143 12.97 5.82 -7.51
C ILE A 143 12.41 7.22 -7.27
N LEU A 144 11.13 7.42 -7.61
CA LEU A 144 10.42 8.68 -7.37
C LEU A 144 9.66 8.60 -6.05
N GLY A 145 10.09 9.39 -5.07
CA GLY A 145 9.56 9.42 -3.72
C GLY A 145 10.56 8.92 -2.69
N CYS A 146 10.55 9.54 -1.51
CA CYS A 146 11.48 9.24 -0.42
C CYS A 146 10.77 9.05 0.92
N GLY A 147 9.62 8.40 0.88
CA GLY A 147 8.91 7.97 2.07
C GLY A 147 9.51 6.70 2.69
N PRO A 148 8.88 6.18 3.75
CA PRO A 148 9.32 4.94 4.41
C PRO A 148 9.31 3.73 3.46
N THR A 149 8.30 3.62 2.58
CA THR A 149 8.24 2.56 1.55
C THR A 149 9.47 2.62 0.64
N SER A 150 9.89 3.82 0.22
CA SER A 150 11.11 4.02 -0.56
C SER A 150 12.34 3.60 0.22
N TYR A 151 12.46 3.97 1.49
CA TYR A 151 13.57 3.52 2.34
C TYR A 151 13.70 2.00 2.39
N VAL A 152 12.58 1.30 2.63
CA VAL A 152 12.58 -0.16 2.65
C VAL A 152 13.00 -0.72 1.30
N ILE A 153 12.36 -0.28 0.21
CA ILE A 153 12.65 -0.80 -1.14
C ILE A 153 14.10 -0.54 -1.55
N THR A 154 14.61 0.67 -1.34
CA THR A 154 16.00 1.02 -1.63
C THR A 154 16.96 0.09 -0.90
N LYS A 155 16.72 -0.18 0.39
CA LYS A 155 17.55 -1.09 1.20
C LYS A 155 17.62 -2.50 0.60
N TYR A 156 16.58 -2.96 -0.09
CA TYR A 156 16.57 -4.27 -0.76
C TYR A 156 17.21 -4.26 -2.13
N ILE A 157 16.93 -3.25 -2.95
CA ILE A 157 17.33 -3.28 -4.35
C ILE A 157 18.71 -2.66 -4.59
N SER A 158 19.25 -1.84 -3.68
CA SER A 158 20.54 -1.15 -3.85
C SER A 158 21.72 -2.10 -4.08
N LYS A 159 21.65 -3.32 -3.55
CA LYS A 159 22.67 -4.36 -3.78
C LYS A 159 22.53 -5.09 -5.13
N LEU A 160 21.42 -4.86 -5.83
CA LEU A 160 21.03 -5.58 -7.04
C LEU A 160 21.02 -4.67 -8.27
N CYS A 161 21.04 -3.35 -8.09
CA CYS A 161 20.90 -2.37 -9.16
C CYS A 161 21.56 -1.03 -8.77
N ASN A 162 21.86 -0.19 -9.76
CA ASN A 162 22.32 1.18 -9.53
C ASN A 162 21.09 2.07 -9.25
N ALA A 163 20.75 2.23 -7.98
CA ALA A 163 19.56 2.96 -7.55
C ALA A 163 19.85 4.45 -7.28
N TYR A 164 18.94 5.30 -7.73
CA TYR A 164 18.92 6.75 -7.52
C TYR A 164 17.56 7.12 -6.95
N VAL A 165 17.52 7.95 -5.91
CA VAL A 165 16.26 8.33 -5.25
C VAL A 165 16.05 9.81 -5.39
N VAL A 166 14.83 10.18 -5.77
CA VAL A 166 14.42 11.57 -5.91
C VAL A 166 13.29 11.91 -4.95
N CYS A 167 13.49 13.02 -4.23
CA CYS A 167 12.50 13.66 -3.38
C CYS A 167 11.93 14.91 -4.06
N TYR A 168 10.65 15.20 -3.83
CA TYR A 168 10.10 16.53 -4.11
C TYR A 168 10.40 17.54 -2.99
N HIS A 169 10.41 17.07 -1.73
CA HIS A 169 10.72 17.87 -0.55
C HIS A 169 11.65 17.11 0.40
N SER A 170 12.38 17.86 1.23
CA SER A 170 13.16 17.30 2.33
C SER A 170 12.23 16.47 3.23
N HIS A 171 12.53 15.19 3.34
CA HIS A 171 11.74 14.23 4.11
C HIS A 171 12.63 13.62 5.20
N LYS A 172 12.06 13.30 6.36
CA LYS A 172 12.79 12.65 7.48
C LYS A 172 13.48 11.31 7.15
N PHE A 173 13.23 10.75 5.96
CA PHE A 173 13.86 9.52 5.48
C PHE A 173 14.97 9.78 4.46
N LEU A 174 15.18 11.02 4.01
CA LEU A 174 16.21 11.34 3.03
C LEU A 174 17.59 10.91 3.53
N GLN A 175 17.95 11.29 4.76
CA GLN A 175 19.20 10.85 5.40
C GLN A 175 19.28 9.33 5.55
N LYS A 176 18.22 8.69 6.05
CA LYS A 176 18.16 7.21 6.19
C LYS A 176 18.31 6.48 4.86
N ILE A 177 17.79 7.05 3.77
CA ILE A 177 17.95 6.51 2.41
C ILE A 177 19.40 6.71 1.94
N ALA A 178 19.98 7.88 2.16
CA ALA A 178 21.37 8.16 1.80
C ALA A 178 22.36 7.24 2.53
N GLU A 179 22.09 6.88 3.80
CA GLU A 179 22.85 5.90 4.59
C GLU A 179 22.88 4.50 3.96
N VAL A 180 21.95 4.17 3.05
CA VAL A 180 21.98 2.92 2.28
C VAL A 180 23.13 2.92 1.24
N GLY A 181 23.73 4.07 0.97
CA GLY A 181 24.80 4.25 -0.01
C GLY A 181 24.30 4.51 -1.44
N VAL A 182 23.07 5.00 -1.59
CA VAL A 182 22.51 5.40 -2.89
C VAL A 182 22.56 6.91 -3.06
N TYR A 183 22.58 7.37 -4.32
CA TYR A 183 22.43 8.79 -4.61
C TYR A 183 21.01 9.25 -4.28
N VAL A 184 20.88 10.31 -3.49
CA VAL A 184 19.60 10.94 -3.15
C VAL A 184 19.66 12.42 -3.46
N ALA A 185 18.67 12.92 -4.20
CA ALA A 185 18.58 14.32 -4.56
C ALA A 185 17.15 14.85 -4.51
N ASN A 186 17.04 16.18 -4.43
CA ASN A 186 15.79 16.84 -4.80
C ASN A 186 15.59 16.73 -6.32
N TYR A 187 14.34 16.74 -6.76
CA TYR A 187 13.98 16.61 -8.17
C TYR A 187 14.69 17.63 -9.08
N GLU A 188 14.88 18.86 -8.60
CA GLU A 188 15.57 19.93 -9.33
C GLU A 188 17.06 19.67 -9.54
N ASN A 189 17.66 18.78 -8.73
CA ASN A 189 19.09 18.48 -8.73
C ASN A 189 19.40 17.12 -9.36
N ILE A 190 18.49 16.57 -10.17
CA ILE A 190 18.75 15.32 -10.90
C ILE A 190 19.88 15.56 -11.90
N SER A 191 21.05 15.01 -11.60
CA SER A 191 22.26 15.15 -12.43
C SER A 191 22.22 14.29 -13.70
N LYS A 192 21.38 13.26 -13.73
CA LYS A 192 21.28 12.30 -14.83
C LYS A 192 19.89 12.28 -15.42
N GLU A 193 19.80 12.49 -16.73
CA GLU A 193 18.50 12.70 -17.36
C GLU A 193 17.67 11.43 -17.51
N ARG A 194 18.26 10.26 -17.82
CA ARG A 194 17.50 9.04 -18.19
C ARG A 194 17.99 7.75 -17.56
N TYR A 195 17.05 6.87 -17.22
CA TYR A 195 17.24 5.61 -16.49
C TYR A 195 16.57 4.44 -17.21
N ASP A 196 17.07 3.21 -17.00
CA ASP A 196 16.47 2.00 -17.60
C ASP A 196 15.08 1.72 -17.01
N VAL A 197 14.93 2.00 -15.72
CA VAL A 197 13.71 1.77 -14.94
C VAL A 197 13.38 3.00 -14.10
N VAL A 198 12.12 3.42 -14.12
CA VAL A 198 11.59 4.43 -13.20
C VAL A 198 10.52 3.79 -12.32
N LEU A 199 10.74 3.76 -11.01
CA LEU A 199 9.82 3.20 -10.01
C LEU A 199 9.05 4.32 -9.30
N ILE A 200 7.73 4.27 -9.38
CA ILE A 200 6.84 5.28 -8.78
C ILE A 200 6.46 4.88 -7.34
N LEU A 201 7.07 5.52 -6.34
CA LEU A 201 6.75 5.32 -4.91
C LEU A 201 6.16 6.58 -4.26
N THR A 202 5.54 7.44 -5.07
CA THR A 202 4.98 8.72 -4.65
C THR A 202 3.56 8.88 -5.17
N LEU A 203 2.74 9.60 -4.41
CA LEU A 203 1.40 10.05 -4.81
C LEU A 203 1.41 11.49 -5.33
N SER A 204 2.59 12.11 -5.46
CA SER A 204 2.74 13.45 -6.03
C SER A 204 2.48 13.41 -7.54
N SER A 205 1.38 14.01 -7.97
CA SER A 205 1.05 14.21 -9.39
C SER A 205 2.16 14.96 -10.13
N TYR A 206 2.84 15.89 -9.46
CA TYR A 206 3.99 16.62 -10.00
C TYR A 206 5.14 15.69 -10.40
N LEU A 207 5.59 14.80 -9.49
CA LEU A 207 6.67 13.85 -9.78
C LEU A 207 6.21 12.78 -10.78
N MET A 208 4.99 12.28 -10.64
CA MET A 208 4.43 11.29 -11.55
C MET A 208 4.37 11.81 -12.98
N SER A 209 3.82 13.00 -13.22
CA SER A 209 3.74 13.60 -14.57
C SER A 209 5.10 13.76 -15.27
N ARG A 210 6.20 13.79 -14.52
CA ARG A 210 7.57 13.95 -15.04
C ARG A 210 8.34 12.63 -15.14
N ALA A 211 7.81 11.52 -14.65
CA ALA A 211 8.50 10.23 -14.65
C ALA A 211 8.95 9.80 -16.06
N LEU A 212 8.14 10.08 -17.08
CA LEU A 212 8.43 9.73 -18.47
C LEU A 212 9.59 10.55 -19.08
N LYS A 213 9.94 11.70 -18.50
CA LYS A 213 11.13 12.45 -18.94
C LYS A 213 12.42 11.73 -18.55
N HIS A 214 12.34 10.87 -17.53
CA HIS A 214 13.49 10.20 -16.93
C HIS A 214 13.67 8.75 -17.35
N VAL A 215 12.85 8.25 -18.26
CA VAL A 215 13.00 6.87 -18.75
C VAL A 215 13.73 6.89 -20.10
N LYS A 216 14.70 5.99 -20.27
CA LYS A 216 15.33 5.76 -21.58
C LYS A 216 14.29 5.25 -22.57
N ASP A 217 14.58 5.41 -23.86
CA ASP A 217 13.80 4.76 -24.92
C ASP A 217 13.82 3.25 -24.68
N ARG A 218 12.67 2.57 -24.80
CA ARG A 218 12.50 1.13 -24.47
C ARG A 218 12.68 0.80 -22.98
N GLY A 219 12.79 1.80 -22.13
CA GLY A 219 12.82 1.66 -20.68
C GLY A 219 11.44 1.34 -20.08
N LEU A 220 11.43 1.18 -18.77
CA LEU A 220 10.28 0.65 -18.03
C LEU A 220 9.85 1.59 -16.90
N VAL A 221 8.56 1.92 -16.85
CA VAL A 221 7.94 2.54 -15.68
C VAL A 221 7.24 1.47 -14.86
N LEU A 222 7.63 1.35 -13.59
CA LEU A 222 7.06 0.41 -12.63
C LEU A 222 6.15 1.13 -11.65
N ILE A 223 4.94 0.60 -11.49
CA ILE A 223 3.92 1.13 -10.57
C ILE A 223 3.57 0.05 -9.55
N PRO A 224 3.80 0.26 -8.25
CA PRO A 224 3.35 -0.64 -7.20
C PRO A 224 1.83 -0.81 -7.19
N PRO A 225 1.31 -1.95 -6.68
CA PRO A 225 -0.13 -2.18 -6.59
C PRO A 225 -0.85 -1.20 -5.64
N THR A 226 -0.10 -0.52 -4.77
CA THR A 226 -0.63 0.43 -3.79
C THR A 226 -0.89 1.83 -4.35
N ILE A 227 -0.46 2.12 -5.59
CA ILE A 227 -0.73 3.41 -6.23
C ILE A 227 -2.10 3.33 -6.92
N PRO A 228 -3.08 4.17 -6.53
CA PRO A 228 -4.40 4.16 -7.17
C PRO A 228 -4.33 4.49 -8.66
N LYS A 229 -5.11 3.78 -9.48
CA LYS A 229 -5.22 4.04 -10.93
C LYS A 229 -5.52 5.50 -11.26
N SER A 230 -6.42 6.13 -10.49
CA SER A 230 -6.83 7.52 -10.67
C SER A 230 -5.65 8.51 -10.73
N LEU A 231 -4.57 8.23 -9.99
CA LEU A 231 -3.37 9.07 -9.98
C LEU A 231 -2.43 8.82 -11.17
N THR A 232 -2.53 7.66 -11.80
CA THR A 232 -1.64 7.26 -12.89
C THR A 232 -2.20 7.58 -14.28
N ASN A 233 -3.44 8.06 -14.38
CA ASN A 233 -4.05 8.41 -15.67
C ASN A 233 -3.20 9.42 -16.47
N LEU A 234 -2.61 10.43 -15.78
CA LEU A 234 -1.73 11.42 -16.43
C LEU A 234 -0.44 10.81 -17.00
N LEU A 235 0.08 9.74 -16.39
CA LEU A 235 1.22 8.99 -16.94
C LEU A 235 0.81 8.27 -18.22
N CYS A 236 -0.35 7.61 -18.20
CA CYS A 236 -0.85 6.85 -19.34
C CYS A 236 -1.13 7.74 -20.56
N LEU A 237 -1.63 8.96 -20.35
CA LEU A 237 -1.90 9.92 -21.44
C LEU A 237 -0.63 10.38 -22.18
N ASN A 238 0.51 10.42 -21.48
CA ASN A 238 1.77 10.91 -22.04
C ASN A 238 2.71 9.77 -22.47
N LEU A 239 2.25 8.51 -22.42
CA LEU A 239 3.08 7.36 -22.74
C LEU A 239 3.43 7.37 -24.22
N THR A 240 4.73 7.32 -24.53
CA THR A 240 5.20 7.14 -25.91
C THR A 240 5.26 5.66 -26.25
N ASN A 241 5.13 5.31 -27.53
CA ASN A 241 5.11 3.91 -28.01
C ASN A 241 6.36 3.10 -27.61
N ASN A 242 7.46 3.78 -27.26
CA ASN A 242 8.72 3.14 -26.91
C ASN A 242 8.87 2.91 -25.41
N VAL A 243 8.03 3.45 -24.52
CA VAL A 243 8.15 3.22 -23.07
C VAL A 243 7.14 2.18 -22.63
N LYS A 244 7.58 1.20 -21.82
CA LYS A 244 6.69 0.19 -21.25
C LYS A 244 6.24 0.63 -19.86
N LEU A 245 4.95 0.53 -19.58
CA LEU A 245 4.38 0.70 -18.25
C LEU A 245 3.97 -0.66 -17.69
N LYS A 246 4.35 -0.93 -16.44
CA LYS A 246 4.05 -2.21 -15.79
C LYS A 246 3.56 -1.98 -14.36
N ILE A 247 2.34 -2.42 -14.11
CA ILE A 247 1.81 -2.56 -12.76
C ILE A 247 2.41 -3.82 -12.13
N LEU A 248 2.97 -3.67 -10.93
CA LEU A 248 3.54 -4.77 -10.17
C LEU A 248 2.42 -5.54 -9.47
N ASN A 249 2.52 -6.87 -9.50
CA ASN A 249 1.66 -7.73 -8.72
C ASN A 249 2.31 -8.03 -7.37
N TYR A 250 1.47 -8.29 -6.36
CA TYR A 250 1.92 -8.88 -5.11
C TYR A 250 2.65 -10.21 -5.35
N GLY A 251 3.63 -10.45 -4.49
CA GLY A 251 4.42 -11.67 -4.50
C GLY A 251 3.96 -12.63 -3.42
N ASP A 252 4.77 -13.65 -3.20
CA ASP A 252 4.55 -14.61 -2.13
C ASP A 252 4.79 -13.96 -0.75
N LEU A 253 3.86 -14.19 0.17
CA LEU A 253 3.88 -13.62 1.52
C LEU A 253 5.06 -14.17 2.34
N SER A 254 5.34 -15.47 2.23
CA SER A 254 6.44 -16.11 2.98
C SER A 254 7.80 -15.54 2.58
N THR A 255 7.97 -15.28 1.28
CA THR A 255 9.14 -14.60 0.72
C THR A 255 9.29 -13.20 1.29
N SER A 256 8.20 -12.43 1.38
CA SER A 256 8.21 -11.09 1.99
C SER A 256 8.57 -11.12 3.47
N VAL A 257 8.01 -12.08 4.22
CA VAL A 257 8.35 -12.29 5.64
C VAL A 257 9.85 -12.54 5.78
N ASN A 258 10.40 -13.46 5.00
CA ASN A 258 11.82 -13.79 5.04
C ASN A 258 12.73 -12.63 4.63
N LEU A 259 12.36 -11.89 3.58
CA LEU A 259 13.10 -10.71 3.13
C LEU A 259 13.11 -9.63 4.21
N LEU A 260 11.97 -9.36 4.83
CA LEU A 260 11.77 -8.24 5.76
C LEU A 260 12.15 -8.51 7.22
N LYS A 261 12.28 -9.78 7.62
CA LYS A 261 12.54 -10.20 9.01
C LYS A 261 13.68 -9.43 9.69
N ASN A 262 14.78 -9.18 8.98
CA ASN A 262 15.97 -8.53 9.52
C ASN A 262 15.95 -7.00 9.43
N ASN A 263 14.95 -6.41 8.77
CA ASN A 263 14.90 -4.97 8.49
C ASN A 263 13.69 -4.25 9.08
N LEU A 264 12.69 -4.98 9.59
CA LEU A 264 11.57 -4.37 10.32
C LEU A 264 11.98 -3.72 11.64
N GLY A 265 13.10 -4.16 12.25
CA GLY A 265 13.61 -3.57 13.48
C GLY A 265 13.81 -2.05 13.39
N SER A 266 14.28 -1.54 12.25
CA SER A 266 14.44 -0.08 12.03
C SER A 266 13.13 0.65 11.72
N LEU A 267 12.04 -0.09 11.48
CA LEU A 267 10.71 0.44 11.20
C LEU A 267 9.76 0.37 12.40
N LYS A 268 10.12 -0.32 13.49
CA LYS A 268 9.27 -0.45 14.69
C LYS A 268 8.77 0.89 15.22
N ASN A 269 9.66 1.89 15.28
CA ASN A 269 9.31 3.24 15.75
C ASN A 269 8.40 4.03 14.78
N LEU A 270 8.06 3.45 13.62
CA LEU A 270 7.20 4.04 12.60
C LEU A 270 5.85 3.33 12.50
N ILE A 271 5.65 2.30 13.31
CA ILE A 271 4.43 1.50 13.35
C ILE A 271 3.80 1.72 14.72
N SER A 272 2.56 2.20 14.74
CA SER A 272 1.75 2.22 15.95
C SER A 272 0.76 1.06 15.89
N ILE A 273 0.66 0.29 16.97
CA ILE A 273 -0.37 -0.73 17.14
C ILE A 273 -1.35 -0.19 18.16
N VAL A 274 -2.60 -0.06 17.76
CA VAL A 274 -3.69 0.42 18.61
C VAL A 274 -4.74 -0.66 18.75
N ASP A 275 -5.44 -0.68 19.88
CA ASP A 275 -6.51 -1.62 20.21
C ASP A 275 -7.91 -1.09 19.83
N ASP A 276 -8.01 0.18 19.45
CA ASP A 276 -9.27 0.85 19.13
C ASP A 276 -9.16 1.75 17.89
N PHE A 277 -10.27 1.83 17.17
CA PHE A 277 -10.47 2.79 16.08
C PHE A 277 -10.51 4.24 16.57
N ASP A 278 -10.81 4.49 17.85
CA ASP A 278 -10.84 5.87 18.38
C ASP A 278 -9.41 6.49 18.42
N LYS A 279 -8.38 5.66 18.66
CA LYS A 279 -6.96 6.08 18.73
C LYS A 279 -6.28 6.21 17.38
N VAL A 280 -6.99 5.85 16.31
CA VAL A 280 -6.47 5.78 14.95
C VAL A 280 -6.18 7.16 14.38
N LEU A 281 -7.11 8.10 14.54
CA LEU A 281 -7.02 9.42 13.90
C LEU A 281 -5.80 10.19 14.41
N ASP A 282 -5.61 10.19 15.72
CA ASP A 282 -4.45 10.82 16.36
C ASP A 282 -3.16 10.18 15.85
N SER A 283 -3.11 8.85 15.78
CA SER A 283 -1.92 8.12 15.34
C SER A 283 -1.62 8.27 13.84
N MET A 284 -2.63 8.53 13.02
CA MET A 284 -2.49 8.54 11.56
C MET A 284 -1.47 9.58 11.08
N PHE A 285 -1.33 10.71 11.78
CA PHE A 285 -0.44 11.81 11.37
C PHE A 285 1.01 11.63 11.82
N TYR A 286 1.27 10.82 12.85
CA TYR A 286 2.62 10.69 13.43
C TYR A 286 3.39 9.47 12.92
N PHE A 287 2.68 8.36 12.68
CA PHE A 287 3.29 7.09 12.32
C PHE A 287 3.32 6.88 10.81
N TRP A 288 4.13 5.95 10.31
CA TRP A 288 4.06 5.50 8.91
C TRP A 288 2.91 4.52 8.71
N ARG A 289 2.69 3.64 9.69
CA ARG A 289 1.59 2.67 9.73
C ARG A 289 0.90 2.75 11.08
N VAL A 290 -0.42 2.65 11.07
CA VAL A 290 -1.22 2.40 12.27
C VAL A 290 -1.96 1.09 12.04
N VAL A 291 -1.79 0.12 12.92
CA VAL A 291 -2.49 -1.15 12.86
C VAL A 291 -3.48 -1.22 14.00
N VAL A 292 -4.76 -1.31 13.68
CA VAL A 292 -5.80 -1.64 14.64
C VAL A 292 -5.77 -3.15 14.85
N ASN A 293 -5.38 -3.57 16.05
CA ASN A 293 -5.36 -4.97 16.44
C ASN A 293 -6.54 -5.28 17.37
N ARG A 294 -7.57 -5.91 16.81
CA ARG A 294 -8.79 -6.26 17.55
C ARG A 294 -8.74 -7.62 18.22
N LEU A 295 -7.67 -8.41 18.02
CA LEU A 295 -7.46 -9.63 18.81
C LEU A 295 -7.23 -9.34 20.28
N LEU A 296 -6.76 -8.14 20.63
CA LEU A 296 -6.52 -7.73 22.02
C LEU A 296 -7.82 -7.48 22.81
N LYS A 297 -8.99 -7.52 22.15
CA LYS A 297 -10.31 -7.23 22.74
C LYS A 297 -11.25 -8.44 22.79
N THR A 298 -10.75 -9.63 22.47
CA THR A 298 -11.45 -10.92 22.58
C THR A 298 -10.74 -11.80 23.58
#